data_AF-A0A2J6WYH4-F1
#
_entry.id   AF-A0A2J6WYH4-F1
#
_cell.length_a   1.000
_cell.length_b   1.000
_cell.length_c   1.000
_cell.angle_alpha   90.00
_cell.angle_beta   90.00
_cell.angle_gamma   90.00
#
_symmetry.space_group_name_H-M   'P 1'
#
loop_
_entity.id
_entity.type
_entity.pdbx_description
1 polymer ?
#
loop_
_entity_poly.entity_id
_entity_poly.type
_entity_poly.pdbx_seq_one_letter_code
_entity_poly.pdbx_strand_id
1 'polypeptide(L)'
;MKKLVLSALSVAVLAAGSFAADGKALFQQKGCTACHQAAADTVGPALKKIAAAYAGKEAELIKFLKGQGKPIVEPAKAAIMKPQINTTKAMKDDELKALAKFILSHK
;
A
#
# COMPACT_ATOMS: atom_id res chain seq x y z
N MET A 1 53.23 34.71 13.83
CA MET A 1 52.19 34.60 12.78
C MET A 1 51.41 33.33 13.09
N LYS A 2 50.19 33.42 13.65
CA LYS A 2 48.93 33.28 12.90
C LYS A 2 48.90 31.89 12.21
N LYS A 3 48.14 30.87 12.63
CA LYS A 3 46.71 30.79 13.00
C LYS A 3 46.49 29.37 13.58
N LEU A 4 45.73 29.24 14.68
CA LEU A 4 44.32 28.78 14.71
C LEU A 4 44.07 27.45 13.97
N VAL A 5 43.87 26.35 14.70
CA VAL A 5 42.58 25.75 15.14
C VAL A 5 41.82 25.06 13.99
N LEU A 6 41.45 23.78 14.15
CA LEU A 6 40.07 23.28 14.26
C LEU A 6 40.00 21.78 13.95
N SER A 7 39.43 21.05 14.91
CA SER A 7 38.77 19.76 14.73
C SER A 7 37.92 19.74 13.47
N ALA A 8 38.08 18.69 12.65
CA ALA A 8 37.05 18.28 11.72
C ALA A 8 36.39 17.01 12.26
N LEU A 9 35.36 17.23 13.09
CA LEU A 9 34.35 16.23 13.41
C LEU A 9 33.59 15.93 12.12
N SER A 10 33.85 14.79 11.50
CA SER A 10 33.14 14.29 10.33
C SER A 10 31.69 13.98 10.72
N VAL A 11 30.80 14.98 10.64
CA VAL A 11 29.36 14.75 10.67
C VAL A 11 28.99 14.08 9.35
N ALA A 12 28.97 12.74 9.36
CA ALA A 12 28.30 11.97 8.34
C ALA A 12 26.79 12.27 8.45
N VAL A 13 26.31 13.18 7.62
CA VAL A 13 24.88 13.44 7.44
C VAL A 13 24.29 12.16 6.83
N LEU A 14 23.70 11.32 7.69
CA LEU A 14 22.77 10.28 7.27
C LEU A 14 21.55 11.00 6.70
N ALA A 15 21.54 11.24 5.39
CA ALA A 15 20.34 11.55 4.67
C ALA A 15 19.39 10.35 4.83
N ALA A 16 18.47 10.45 5.79
CA ALA A 16 17.36 9.54 5.95
C ALA A 16 16.40 9.78 4.77
N GLY A 17 16.78 9.28 3.59
CA GLY A 17 15.86 9.13 2.47
C GLY A 17 14.74 8.22 2.93
N SER A 18 13.52 8.74 3.01
CA SER A 18 12.32 7.91 3.17
C SER A 18 12.26 6.98 1.97
N PHE A 19 12.65 5.72 2.15
CA PHE A 19 12.44 4.70 1.13
C PHE A 19 10.94 4.60 0.90
N ALA A 20 10.49 4.93 -0.32
CA ALA A 20 9.10 4.77 -0.69
C ALA A 20 8.72 3.29 -0.56
N ALA A 21 7.64 2.98 0.14
CA ALA A 21 7.15 1.62 0.27
C ALA A 21 6.83 1.00 -1.10
N ASP A 22 7.22 -0.26 -1.32
CA ASP A 22 6.92 -1.00 -2.56
C ASP A 22 5.57 -1.71 -2.43
N GLY A 23 4.55 -1.20 -3.12
CA GLY A 23 3.20 -1.73 -3.10
C GLY A 23 3.08 -3.16 -3.65
N LYS A 24 3.90 -3.54 -4.64
CA LYS A 24 3.91 -4.90 -5.20
C LYS A 24 4.48 -5.89 -4.19
N ALA A 25 5.61 -5.53 -3.57
CA ALA A 25 6.22 -6.35 -2.53
C ALA A 25 5.28 -6.53 -1.34
N LEU A 26 4.64 -5.45 -0.88
CA LEU A 26 3.63 -5.50 0.19
C LEU A 26 2.47 -6.43 -0.16
N PHE A 27 1.93 -6.32 -1.38
CA PHE A 27 0.82 -7.17 -1.85
C PHE A 27 1.19 -8.67 -1.82
N GLN A 28 2.43 -9.00 -2.20
CA GLN A 28 2.94 -10.37 -2.14
C GLN A 28 3.18 -10.83 -0.69
N GLN A 29 3.89 -10.03 0.11
CA GLN A 29 4.28 -10.35 1.48
C GLN A 29 3.08 -10.50 2.42
N LYS A 30 2.00 -9.74 2.19
CA LYS A 30 0.76 -9.83 2.97
C LYS A 30 -0.19 -10.93 2.46
N GLY A 31 0.24 -11.74 1.49
CA GLY A 31 -0.51 -12.89 0.99
C GLY A 31 -1.72 -12.54 0.12
N CYS A 32 -1.83 -11.30 -0.36
CA CYS A 32 -3.00 -10.85 -1.13
C CYS A 32 -3.15 -11.63 -2.46
N THR A 33 -2.04 -12.12 -3.01
CA THR A 33 -1.98 -12.94 -4.23
C THR A 33 -2.71 -14.27 -4.12
N ALA A 34 -2.99 -14.76 -2.91
CA ALA A 34 -3.73 -16.02 -2.74
C ALA A 34 -5.19 -15.90 -3.23
N CYS A 35 -5.77 -14.71 -3.14
CA CYS A 35 -7.18 -14.48 -3.47
C CYS A 35 -7.39 -13.46 -4.59
N HIS A 36 -6.41 -12.62 -4.90
CA HIS A 36 -6.52 -11.55 -5.89
C HIS A 36 -5.48 -11.71 -6.99
N GLN A 37 -5.94 -12.09 -8.18
CA GLN A 37 -5.11 -12.19 -9.39
C GLN A 37 -5.18 -10.91 -10.22
N ALA A 38 -4.22 -10.70 -11.11
CA ALA A 38 -4.18 -9.49 -11.94
C ALA A 38 -5.45 -9.31 -12.79
N ALA A 39 -5.88 -10.38 -13.47
CA ALA A 39 -6.94 -10.32 -14.50
C ALA A 39 -8.07 -11.35 -14.33
N ALA A 40 -7.98 -12.26 -13.36
CA ALA A 40 -8.98 -13.30 -13.14
C ALA A 40 -9.67 -13.13 -11.78
N ASP A 41 -10.99 -13.26 -11.77
CA ASP A 41 -11.76 -13.39 -10.53
C ASP A 41 -11.54 -14.81 -9.98
N THR A 42 -11.13 -14.93 -8.72
CA THR A 42 -10.94 -16.23 -8.04
C THR A 42 -11.76 -16.25 -6.74
N VAL A 43 -11.09 -16.28 -5.58
CA VAL A 43 -11.75 -16.08 -4.28
C VAL A 43 -12.16 -14.62 -4.14
N GLY A 44 -11.24 -13.71 -4.50
CA GLY A 44 -11.50 -12.27 -4.60
C GLY A 44 -11.59 -11.81 -6.05
N PRO A 45 -12.12 -10.59 -6.28
CA PRO A 45 -12.13 -9.98 -7.60
C PRO A 45 -10.71 -9.72 -8.11
N ALA A 46 -10.55 -9.76 -9.44
CA ALA A 46 -9.32 -9.41 -10.12
C ALA A 46 -8.87 -7.97 -9.77
N LEU A 47 -7.57 -7.74 -9.73
CA LEU A 47 -7.01 -6.40 -9.54
C LEU A 47 -7.53 -5.43 -10.60
N LYS A 48 -7.68 -5.88 -11.85
CA LYS A 48 -8.31 -5.08 -12.91
C LYS A 48 -9.71 -4.59 -12.58
N LYS A 49 -10.53 -5.45 -11.98
CA LYS A 49 -11.90 -5.13 -11.57
C LYS A 49 -11.92 -4.15 -10.40
N ILE A 50 -11.02 -4.34 -9.43
CA ILE A 50 -10.85 -3.43 -8.29
C ILE A 50 -10.37 -2.05 -8.78
N ALA A 51 -9.36 -2.01 -9.66
CA ALA A 51 -8.81 -0.80 -10.22
C ALA A 51 -9.85 0.02 -10.99
N ALA A 52 -10.69 -0.64 -11.80
CA ALA A 52 -11.79 0.00 -12.49
C ALA A 52 -12.83 0.61 -11.51
N ALA A 53 -13.23 -0.14 -10.48
CA ALA A 53 -14.20 0.34 -9.49
C ALA A 53 -13.70 1.55 -8.66
N TYR A 54 -12.39 1.62 -8.42
CA TYR A 54 -11.73 2.70 -7.68
C TYR A 54 -11.00 3.70 -8.58
N ALA A 55 -11.29 3.75 -9.89
CA ALA A 55 -10.66 4.71 -10.80
C ALA A 55 -10.87 6.15 -10.31
N GLY A 56 -9.77 6.90 -10.10
CA GLY A 56 -9.81 8.25 -9.53
C GLY A 56 -10.13 8.34 -8.03
N LYS A 57 -10.28 7.20 -7.34
CA LYS A 57 -10.74 7.11 -5.95
C LYS A 57 -9.71 6.45 -5.02
N GLU A 58 -8.42 6.78 -5.18
CA GLU A 58 -7.31 6.25 -4.35
C GLU A 58 -7.59 6.44 -2.84
N ALA A 59 -8.08 7.60 -2.44
CA ALA A 59 -8.42 7.88 -1.04
C ALA A 59 -9.55 6.98 -0.50
N GLU A 60 -10.54 6.62 -1.33
CA GLU A 60 -11.62 5.71 -0.92
C GLU A 60 -11.12 4.27 -0.81
N LEU A 61 -10.20 3.85 -1.69
CA LEU A 61 -9.55 2.54 -1.58
C LEU A 61 -8.74 2.46 -0.28
N ILE A 62 -7.96 3.49 0.04
CA ILE A 62 -7.21 3.55 1.31
C ILE A 62 -8.17 3.50 2.51
N LYS A 63 -9.29 4.24 2.48
CA LYS A 63 -10.32 4.15 3.53
C LYS A 63 -10.88 2.74 3.67
N PHE A 64 -11.16 2.05 2.57
CA PHE A 64 -11.59 0.65 2.59
C PHE A 64 -10.52 -0.25 3.24
N LEU A 65 -9.26 -0.10 2.85
CA LEU A 65 -8.14 -0.86 3.43
C LEU A 65 -7.93 -0.58 4.92
N LYS A 66 -8.33 0.60 5.42
CA LYS A 66 -8.37 0.94 6.85
C LYS A 66 -9.61 0.39 7.58
N GLY A 67 -10.52 -0.29 6.88
CA GLY A 67 -11.80 -0.75 7.43
C GLY A 67 -12.84 0.36 7.62
N GLN A 68 -12.64 1.52 7.01
CA GLN A 68 -13.47 2.71 7.11
C GLN A 68 -14.34 2.92 5.84
N GLY A 69 -14.21 2.05 4.83
CA GLY A 69 -14.94 2.11 3.57
C GLY A 69 -15.95 0.97 3.43
N LYS A 70 -16.99 1.20 2.63
CA LYS A 70 -17.94 0.15 2.23
C LYS A 70 -17.34 -0.71 1.10
N PRO A 71 -17.65 -2.00 1.04
CA PRO A 71 -17.27 -2.83 -0.11
C PRO A 71 -18.09 -2.40 -1.32
N ILE A 72 -17.43 -1.89 -2.38
CA ILE A 72 -18.11 -1.43 -3.61
C ILE A 72 -17.95 -2.38 -4.80
N VAL A 73 -17.01 -3.33 -4.73
CA VAL A 73 -16.68 -4.23 -5.85
C VAL A 73 -17.58 -5.46 -5.85
N GLU A 74 -17.64 -6.19 -4.73
CA GLU A 74 -18.52 -7.36 -4.54
C GLU A 74 -19.13 -7.36 -3.13
N PRO A 75 -20.17 -6.55 -2.86
CA PRO A 75 -20.76 -6.43 -1.52
C PRO A 75 -21.23 -7.77 -0.93
N ALA A 76 -21.76 -8.66 -1.76
CA ALA A 76 -22.23 -9.98 -1.36
C ALA A 76 -21.11 -10.90 -0.82
N LYS A 77 -19.85 -10.68 -1.26
CA LYS A 77 -18.68 -11.47 -0.82
C LYS A 77 -17.81 -10.73 0.19
N ALA A 78 -18.23 -9.56 0.66
CA ALA A 78 -17.43 -8.72 1.55
C ALA A 78 -17.05 -9.41 2.87
N ALA A 79 -17.87 -10.36 3.35
CA ALA A 79 -17.58 -11.15 4.54
C ALA A 79 -16.28 -11.96 4.42
N ILE A 80 -15.88 -12.36 3.20
CA ILE A 80 -14.64 -13.10 2.93
C ILE A 80 -13.42 -12.19 3.08
N MET A 81 -13.51 -10.94 2.61
CA MET A 81 -12.41 -9.97 2.69
C MET A 81 -12.28 -9.33 4.08
N LYS A 82 -13.38 -9.23 4.84
CA LYS A 82 -13.43 -8.50 6.12
C LYS A 82 -12.36 -8.92 7.14
N PRO A 83 -12.05 -10.21 7.36
CA PRO A 83 -10.95 -10.61 8.24
C PRO A 83 -9.58 -10.10 7.77
N GLN A 84 -9.35 -10.04 6.46
CA GLN A 84 -8.07 -9.61 5.87
C GLN A 84 -7.83 -8.11 6.03
N ILE A 85 -8.90 -7.33 6.24
CA ILE A 85 -8.79 -5.90 6.57
C ILE A 85 -8.06 -5.68 7.89
N ASN A 86 -8.02 -6.68 8.79
CA ASN A 86 -7.18 -6.60 9.98
C ASN A 86 -5.69 -6.50 9.66
N THR A 87 -5.25 -7.08 8.55
CA THR A 87 -3.86 -6.98 8.07
C THR A 87 -3.58 -5.57 7.55
N THR A 88 -4.48 -5.03 6.73
CA THR A 88 -4.27 -3.73 6.08
C THR A 88 -4.48 -2.55 7.03
N LYS A 89 -5.42 -2.62 7.99
CA LYS A 89 -5.62 -1.56 8.98
C LYS A 89 -4.42 -1.36 9.93
N ALA A 90 -3.55 -2.37 10.04
CA ALA A 90 -2.35 -2.33 10.86
C ALA A 90 -1.12 -1.80 10.08
N MET A 91 -1.25 -1.57 8.78
CA MET A 91 -0.20 -0.99 7.94
C MET A 91 -0.09 0.52 8.14
N LYS A 92 1.10 1.05 7.89
CA LYS A 92 1.35 2.50 7.91
C LYS A 92 0.70 3.18 6.70
N ASP A 93 0.51 4.50 6.80
CA ASP A 93 -0.15 5.28 5.76
C ASP A 93 0.60 5.30 4.42
N ASP A 94 1.92 5.31 4.46
CA ASP A 94 2.79 5.20 3.28
C ASP A 94 2.71 3.82 2.62
N GLU A 95 2.69 2.75 3.41
CA GLU A 95 2.48 1.38 2.94
C GLU A 95 1.09 1.20 2.30
N LEU A 96 0.04 1.73 2.93
CA LEU A 96 -1.32 1.70 2.39
C LEU A 96 -1.44 2.47 1.08
N LYS A 97 -0.78 3.63 0.99
CA LYS A 97 -0.72 4.42 -0.24
C LYS A 97 0.00 3.67 -1.36
N ALA A 98 1.14 3.05 -1.05
CA ALA A 98 1.87 2.23 -2.01
C ALA A 98 1.05 1.02 -2.48
N LEU A 99 0.39 0.31 -1.56
CA LEU A 99 -0.49 -0.82 -1.86
C LEU A 99 -1.67 -0.41 -2.74
N ALA A 100 -2.35 0.69 -2.41
CA ALA A 100 -3.46 1.22 -3.20
C ALA A 100 -3.02 1.58 -4.61
N LYS A 101 -1.87 2.26 -4.77
CA LYS A 101 -1.32 2.60 -6.08
C LYS A 101 -0.97 1.37 -6.91
N PHE A 102 -0.39 0.34 -6.28
CA PHE A 102 -0.12 -0.93 -6.95
C PHE A 102 -1.43 -1.55 -7.46
N ILE A 103 -2.46 -1.66 -6.64
CA ILE A 103 -3.78 -2.18 -7.05
C ILE A 103 -4.32 -1.37 -8.23
N LEU A 104 -4.36 -0.04 -8.13
CA LEU A 104 -4.89 0.87 -9.15
C LEU A 104 -4.07 0.90 -10.46
N SER A 105 -2.82 0.40 -10.45
CA SER A 105 -1.99 0.32 -11.65
C SER A 105 -2.46 -0.77 -12.65
N HIS A 106 -3.32 -1.69 -12.21
CA HIS A 106 -3.86 -2.77 -13.04
C HIS A 106 -5.08 -2.30 -13.83
N LYS A 107 -4.90 -1.44 -14.83
CA LYS A 107 -6.01 -0.94 -15.67
C LYS A 107 -6.53 -1.96 -16.69
#